data_AF-A0A0H4I8I9-F1
#
_entry.id   AF-A0A0H4I8I9-F1
#
_cell.length_a   1.000
_cell.length_b   1.000
_cell.length_c   1.000
_cell.angle_alpha   90.00
_cell.angle_beta   90.00
_cell.angle_gamma   90.00
#
_symmetry.space_group_name_H-M   'P 1'
#
loop_
_entity.id
_entity.type
_entity.pdbx_description
1 polymer ?
#
loop_
_entity_poly.entity_id
_entity_poly.type
_entity_poly.pdbx_seq_one_letter_code
_entity_poly.pdbx_strand_id
1 'polypeptide(L)' 'MRYHPTPDDTLAEIATRLAGDDVVTDEIEDLIVTLKRAGVISGNEMGTLLSRYLSEKTQI' A
#
# COMPACT_ATOMS: atom_id res chain seq x y z
N MET A 1 -6.76 -12.95 3.72
CA MET A 1 -5.79 -12.34 4.65
C MET A 1 -6.24 -10.91 4.91
N ARG A 2 -6.13 -10.38 6.13
CA ARG A 2 -6.56 -9.02 6.47
C ARG A 2 -5.33 -8.17 6.76
N TYR A 3 -5.33 -6.91 6.32
CA TYR A 3 -4.27 -5.97 6.66
C TYR A 3 -4.19 -5.76 8.17
N HIS A 4 -2.96 -5.78 8.68
CA HIS A 4 -2.64 -5.53 10.07
C HIS A 4 -1.63 -4.37 10.10
N PRO A 5 -2.03 -3.17 10.55
CA PRO A 5 -1.13 -2.03 10.63
C PRO A 5 -0.01 -2.32 11.63
N THR A 6 1.19 -1.90 11.28
CA THR A 6 2.39 -1.94 12.09
C THR A 6 2.74 -0.52 12.58
N PRO A 7 3.63 -0.39 13.58
CA PRO A 7 4.11 0.94 13.98
C PRO A 7 4.74 1.74 12.83
N ASP A 8 5.38 1.07 11.87
CA ASP A 8 5.97 1.73 10.70
C ASP A 8 4.89 2.31 9.78
N ASP A 9 3.73 1.64 9.67
CA ASP A 9 2.59 2.16 8.90
C ASP A 9 2.00 3.41 9.56
N THR A 10 1.83 3.37 10.89
CA THR A 10 1.38 4.53 11.65
C THR A 10 2.36 5.70 11.54
N LEU A 11 3.66 5.43 11.57
CA LEU A 11 4.67 6.46 11.36
C LEU A 11 4.59 7.05 9.94
N ALA A 12 4.41 6.20 8.92
CA ALA A 12 4.26 6.64 7.55
C ALA A 12 3.03 7.54 7.37
N GLU A 13 1.87 7.17 7.92
CA GLU A 13 0.65 7.98 7.92
C GLU A 13 0.84 9.34 8.61
N ILE A 14 1.54 9.36 9.75
CA ILE A 14 1.83 10.62 10.46
C ILE A 14 2.74 11.49 9.61
N ALA A 15 3.77 10.90 8.99
CA ALA A 15 4.75 11.61 8.17
C ALA A 15 4.12 12.21 6.91
N THR A 16 3.29 11.45 6.19
CA THR A 16 2.58 11.95 5.00
C THR A 16 1.65 13.09 5.38
N ARG A 17 0.85 12.92 6.45
CA ARG A 17 -0.04 13.99 6.95
C ARG A 17 0.72 15.25 7.33
N LEU A 18 1.89 15.11 7.96
CA LEU A 18 2.73 16.26 8.31
C LEU A 18 3.33 16.96 7.08
N ALA A 19 3.57 16.21 6.00
CA ALA A 19 3.98 16.75 4.71
C ALA A 19 2.83 17.47 3.96
N GLY A 20 1.61 17.41 4.48
CA GLY A 20 0.41 17.95 3.84
C GLY A 20 -0.29 16.98 2.90
N ASP A 21 0.19 15.73 2.83
CA ASP A 21 -0.39 14.67 2.01
C ASP A 21 -1.29 13.77 2.87
N ASP A 22 -2.54 13.59 2.46
CA ASP A 22 -3.41 12.57 3.06
C ASP A 22 -3.44 11.35 2.14
N VAL A 23 -2.74 10.28 2.54
CA VAL A 23 -2.63 9.05 1.77
C VAL A 23 -3.56 8.01 2.39
N VAL A 24 -4.71 7.80 1.76
CA VAL A 24 -5.66 6.76 2.16
C VAL A 24 -5.52 5.59 1.20
N THR A 25 -5.13 4.43 1.73
CA THR A 25 -5.09 3.19 0.95
C THR A 25 -6.47 2.55 0.87
N ASP A 26 -6.71 1.79 -0.19
CA ASP A 26 -7.88 0.95 -0.32
C ASP A 26 -7.58 -0.53 -0.06
N GLU A 27 -8.64 -1.35 -0.09
CA GLU A 27 -8.54 -2.78 0.21
C GLU A 27 -7.62 -3.57 -0.74
N ILE A 28 -7.42 -3.08 -1.97
CA ILE A 28 -6.56 -3.74 -2.96
C ILE A 28 -5.09 -3.41 -2.66
N GLU A 29 -4.78 -2.14 -2.38
CA GLU A 29 -3.46 -1.70 -1.95
C GLU A 29 -3.04 -2.43 -0.65
N ASP A 30 -3.95 -2.51 0.31
CA ASP A 30 -3.77 -3.23 1.59
C ASP A 30 -3.52 -4.74 1.40
N LEU A 31 -4.22 -5.37 0.46
CA LEU A 31 -4.03 -6.78 0.12
C LEU A 31 -2.62 -7.01 -0.44
N ILE A 32 -2.17 -6.15 -1.36
CA ILE A 32 -0.84 -6.26 -1.98
C ILE A 32 0.26 -6.12 -0.92
N VAL A 33 0.14 -5.15 0.00
CA VAL A 33 1.06 -5.00 1.14
C VAL A 33 1.07 -6.26 2.01
N THR A 34 -0.11 -6.82 2.30
CA THR A 34 -0.24 -8.03 3.12
C THR A 34 0.42 -9.25 2.48
N LEU A 35 0.26 -9.43 1.16
CA LEU A 35 0.91 -10.53 0.43
C LEU A 35 2.44 -10.41 0.48
N LYS A 36 2.97 -9.19 0.32
CA LYS A 36 4.42 -8.95 0.45
C LYS A 36 4.92 -9.26 1.86
N ARG A 37 4.18 -8.85 2.89
CA ARG A 37 4.54 -9.12 4.30
C ARG A 37 4.49 -10.60 4.64
N ALA A 38 3.56 -11.34 4.06
CA ALA A 38 3.46 -12.79 4.19
C ALA A 38 4.52 -13.56 3.38
N GLY A 39 5.34 -12.87 2.57
CA GLY A 39 6.36 -13.48 1.72
C GLY A 39 5.79 -14.21 0.50
N VAL A 40 4.52 -13.98 0.15
CA VAL A 40 3.85 -14.61 -1.00
C VAL A 40 4.32 -13.98 -2.32
N ILE A 41 4.67 -12.69 -2.29
CA ILE A 41 5.21 -11.95 -3.43
C ILE A 41 6.50 -11.22 -3.03
N SER A 42 7.38 -11.02 -4.00
CA SER A 42 8.59 -10.20 -3.88
C SER A 42 8.28 -8.70 -3.90
N GLY A 43 9.27 -7.88 -3.52
CA GLY A 43 9.17 -6.42 -3.63
C GLY A 43 8.97 -5.93 -5.07
N ASN A 44 9.57 -6.61 -6.06
CA ASN A 44 9.40 -6.26 -7.48
C ASN A 44 7.98 -6.58 -7.97
N GLU A 45 7.42 -7.71 -7.55
CA GLU A 45 6.04 -8.06 -7.86
C GLU A 45 5.05 -7.09 -7.19
N MET A 46 5.31 -6.71 -5.93
CA MET A 46 4.54 -5.68 -5.23
C MET A 46 4.52 -4.36 -6.02
N GLY A 47 5.69 -3.86 -6.44
CA GLY A 47 5.78 -2.62 -7.22
C GLY A 47 5.04 -2.69 -8.56
N THR A 48 5.11 -3.84 -9.24
CA THR A 48 4.38 -4.07 -10.51
C THR A 48 2.87 -4.05 -10.30
N LEU A 49 2.38 -4.73 -9.26
CA LEU A 49 0.94 -4.80 -8.94
C LEU A 49 0.39 -3.43 -8.55
N LEU A 50 1.08 -2.69 -7.68
CA LEU A 50 0.66 -1.35 -7.28
C LEU A 50 0.65 -0.38 -8.46
N SER A 51 1.69 -0.39 -9.31
CA SER A 51 1.75 0.50 -10.48
C SER A 51 0.60 0.26 -11.45
N ARG A 52 0.29 -1.02 -11.70
CA ARG A 52 -0.83 -1.41 -12.56
C ARG A 52 -2.16 -0.96 -11.95
N TYR A 53 -2.37 -1.24 -10.67
CA TYR A 53 -3.60 -0.89 -9.98
C TYR A 53 -3.85 0.62 -9.99
N LEU A 54 -2.85 1.43 -9.63
CA LEU A 54 -2.96 2.89 -9.63
C LEU A 54 -3.20 3.45 -11.04
N SER A 55 -2.60 2.85 -12.06
CA SER A 55 -2.85 3.22 -13.46
C SER A 55 -4.30 2.95 -13.85
N GLU A 56 -4.83 1.78 -13.49
CA GLU A 56 -6.24 1.41 -13.73
C GLU A 56 -7.20 2.33 -12.96
N LYS A 57 -6.89 2.67 -11.70
CA LYS A 57 -7.68 3.57 -10.84
C LYS A 57 -7.75 5.01 -11.34
N THR A 58 -6.66 5.50 -11.96
CA THR A 58 -6.57 6.89 -12.44
C THR A 58 -7.17 7.09 -13.85
N GLN A 59 -7.41 6.00 -14.58
CA GLN A 59 -8.02 6.05 -15.93
C GLN A 59 -9.55 6.09 -15.94
N ILE A 60 -10.19 6.21 -14.76
CA ILE A 60 -11.65 6.25 -14.56
C ILE A 60 -12.04 7.65 -14.08
#